data_AF-A0A376L4R8-F1
#
_entry.id   AF-A0A376L4R8-F1
#
_cell.length_a   1.000
_cell.length_b   1.000
_cell.length_c   1.000
_cell.angle_alpha   90.00
_cell.angle_beta   90.00
_cell.angle_gamma   90.00
#
_symmetry.space_group_name_H-M   'P 1'
#
loop_
_entity.id
_entity.type
_entity.pdbx_description
1 polymer ?
#
loop_
_entity_poly.entity_id
_entity_poly.type
_entity_poly.pdbx_seq_one_letter_code
_entity_poly.pdbx_strand_id
1 'polypeptide(L)' 'MIVKVNAALDAARTLGRPVDIASWRHAEQLPALFNGMPMGTRILA' A
#
# COMPACT_ATOMS: atom_id res chain seq x y z
N MET A 1 -7.65 8.20 8.74
CA MET A 1 -6.89 7.98 7.49
C MET A 1 -5.49 8.57 7.51
N ILE A 2 -5.28 9.77 8.04
CA ILE A 2 -4.00 10.52 7.98
C ILE A 2 -2.76 9.69 8.36
N VAL A 3 -2.77 9.01 9.52
CA VAL A 3 -1.58 8.28 10.00
C VAL A 3 -1.07 7.24 9.02
N LYS A 4 -1.96 6.42 8.44
CA LYS A 4 -1.55 5.38 7.49
C LYS A 4 -1.17 5.93 6.11
N VAL A 5 -1.70 7.09 5.72
CA VAL A 5 -1.28 7.77 4.48
C VAL A 5 0.13 8.32 4.65
N ASN A 6 0.42 8.98 5.77
CA ASN A 6 1.77 9.47 6.06
C ASN A 6 2.79 8.31 6.13
N ALA A 7 2.45 7.21 6.81
CA ALA A 7 3.30 6.03 6.86
C ALA A 7 3.59 5.44 5.47
N ALA A 8 2.59 5.38 4.60
CA ALA A 8 2.77 4.90 3.23
C ALA A 8 3.58 5.85 2.36
N LEU A 9 3.41 7.17 2.55
CA LEU A 9 4.21 8.18 1.86
C LEU A 9 5.68 8.09 2.27
N ASP A 10 5.96 7.94 3.57
CA ASP A 10 7.32 7.76 4.08
C ASP A 10 7.94 6.44 3.59
N ALA A 11 7.14 5.36 3.53
CA ALA A 11 7.58 4.09 2.96
C ALA A 11 7.91 4.20 1.47
N ALA A 12 7.06 4.86 0.67
CA ALA A 12 7.31 5.06 -0.75
C ALA A 12 8.60 5.86 -1.01
N ARG A 13 8.85 6.93 -0.24
CA ARG A 13 10.11 7.70 -0.31
C ARG A 13 11.31 6.84 0.05
N THR A 14 11.21 6.10 1.16
CA THR A 14 12.30 5.25 1.66
C THR A 14 12.65 4.13 0.67
N LEU A 15 11.66 3.56 0.01
CA LEU A 15 11.84 2.47 -0.96
C LEU A 15 12.19 2.97 -2.37
N GLY A 16 12.02 4.27 -2.65
CA GLY A 16 12.19 4.84 -3.98
C GLY A 16 11.22 4.26 -5.02
N ARG A 17 10.06 3.75 -4.59
CA ARG A 17 9.05 3.14 -5.45
C ARG A 17 7.65 3.27 -4.85
N PRO A 18 6.58 3.21 -5.67
CA PRO A 18 5.20 3.23 -5.18
C PRO A 18 4.91 2.10 -4.19
N VAL A 19 3.99 2.36 -3.26
CA VAL A 19 3.46 1.35 -2.33
C VAL A 19 1.94 1.29 -2.41
N ASP A 20 1.39 0.09 -2.25
CA ASP A 20 -0.05 -0.13 -2.25
C ASP A 20 -0.55 -0.32 -0.80
N ILE A 21 -1.64 0.37 -0.45
CA ILE A 21 -2.33 0.21 0.84
C ILE A 21 -3.65 -0.51 0.60
N ALA A 22 -3.84 -1.66 1.24
CA ALA A 22 -5.10 -2.40 1.24
C ALA A 22 -5.75 -2.44 2.63
N SER A 23 -7.03 -2.83 2.69
CA SER A 23 -7.77 -3.01 3.94
C SER A 23 -7.44 -4.35 4.58
N TRP A 24 -7.15 -4.34 5.89
CA TRP A 24 -6.92 -5.59 6.65
C TRP A 24 -8.16 -6.49 6.73
N ARG A 25 -9.37 -5.94 6.51
CA ARG A 25 -10.62 -6.71 6.50
C ARG A 25 -10.70 -7.71 5.35
N HIS A 26 -9.87 -7.53 4.32
CA HIS A 26 -9.77 -8.40 3.16
C HIS A 26 -8.42 -9.12 3.13
N ALA A 27 -8.02 -9.72 4.26
CA ALA A 27 -6.73 -10.39 4.40
C ALA A 27 -6.56 -11.55 3.41
N GLU A 28 -7.66 -12.15 2.95
CA GLU A 28 -7.69 -13.15 1.90
C GLU A 28 -7.14 -12.63 0.54
N GLN A 29 -7.13 -11.32 0.32
CA GLN A 29 -6.60 -10.68 -0.89
C GLN A 29 -5.10 -10.38 -0.80
N LEU A 30 -4.47 -10.69 0.34
CA LEU A 30 -3.04 -10.44 0.55
C LEU A 30 -2.14 -11.14 -0.48
N PRO A 31 -2.41 -12.40 -0.91
CA PRO A 31 -1.64 -13.02 -2.00
C PRO A 31 -1.74 -12.25 -3.31
N ALA A 32 -2.91 -11.69 -3.64
CA ALA A 32 -3.09 -10.88 -4.84
C ALA A 32 -2.30 -9.56 -4.78
N LEU A 33 -2.30 -8.91 -3.61
CA LEU A 33 -1.52 -7.70 -3.35
C LEU A 33 -0.01 -7.97 -3.53
N PHE A 34 0.51 -9.08 -2.98
CA PHE A 34 1.92 -9.45 -3.13
C PHE A 34 2.33 -9.76 -4.57
N ASN A 35 1.39 -10.25 -5.38
CA ASN A 35 1.58 -10.45 -6.81
C ASN A 35 1.46 -9.16 -7.64
N GLY A 36 1.29 -8.01 -6.99
CA GLY A 36 1.21 -6.70 -7.66
C GLY A 36 -0.12 -6.41 -8.33
N MET A 37 -1.19 -7.16 -8.00
CA MET A 37 -2.53 -6.81 -8.48
C MET A 37 -2.97 -5.48 -7.86
N PRO A 38 -3.51 -4.54 -8.66
CA PRO A 38 -3.90 -3.23 -8.18
C PRO A 38 -5.06 -3.39 -7.17
N MET A 39 -4.75 -3.18 -5.90
CA MET A 39 -5.66 -3.39 -4.77
C MET A 39 -5.58 -2.20 -3.82
N GLY A 40 -6.74 -1.70 -3.40
CA GLY A 40 -6.83 -0.54 -2.50
C GLY A 40 -6.32 0.75 -3.17
N THR A 41 -5.32 1.39 -2.59
CA THR A 41 -4.81 2.69 -3.05
C THR A 41 -3.31 2.67 -3.23
N ARG A 42 -2.84 3.05 -4.42
CA ARG A 42 -1.43 3.25 -4.72
C ARG A 42 -0.97 4.64 -4.28
N ILE A 43 0.09 4.69 -3.49
CA ILE A 43 0.75 5.93 -3.06
C ILE A 43 2.02 6.13 -3.89
N LEU A 44 2.15 7.33 -4.44
CA LEU A 44 3.30 7.82 -5.19
C LEU A 44 4.02 8.86 -4.32
N ALA A 45 5.35 8.85 -4.29
CA ALA A 45 6.15 9.77 -3.48
C ALA A 45 7.47 10.14 -4.15
#